data_AF-A0A534TRZ9-F1
#
_entry.id   AF-A0A534TRZ9-F1
#
_cell.length_a   1.000
_cell.length_b   1.000
_cell.length_c   1.000
_cell.angle_alpha   90.00
_cell.angle_beta   90.00
_cell.angle_gamma   90.00
#
_symmetry.space_group_name_H-M   'P 1'
#
loop_
_entity.id
_entity.type
_entity.pdbx_description
1 polymer ?
#
loop_
_entity_poly.entity_id
_entity_poly.type
_entity_poly.pdbx_seq_one_letter_code
_entity_poly.pdbx_strand_id
1 'polypeptide(L)'
;MTTPKPIMSRKTVRKTKRRTRDLIRGAPPAAARRVLPRCDDGVKRGCSDTGWRLIGSIRYSALNSDRIVSRASPRPNYGRFMLTERILRAMWPNGDSASPGLLAAVAADAATVFRNYDLSSDLHVAHAMAQFHVECGSGVEMTENINYTPERACEVWPTRFSDAADCLQKVGSFTGDPDFKIKLIDNVYGGRNGNRPDTHDGSTFIGRGLSQVTGRGNYEALAKKLGNRLDLVNQPDLVNAAANALECGVADFVMCGCLPLAAQDDLLGVSAMLNLGHRVNDPSKVVGFAARKGALHLWKLALGVELPPAHSDTWVQVALNRLGADPALVPDGVFALRSRVALKLFQRAHGLTPDGERTPQTLATLDAALAALPTAP
;
A
#
# COMPACT_ATOMS: atom_id res chain seq x y z
N MET A 1 16.56 59.79 51.65
CA MET A 1 17.75 59.86 50.77
C MET A 1 17.64 58.67 49.83
N THR A 2 17.02 58.83 48.65
CA THR A 2 17.58 59.30 47.36
C THR A 2 17.95 58.14 46.43
N THR A 3 17.06 57.84 45.49
CA THR A 3 17.33 57.13 44.22
C THR A 3 18.27 57.94 43.31
N PRO A 4 18.87 57.33 42.27
CA PRO A 4 18.35 57.61 40.92
C PRO A 4 18.42 56.46 39.88
N LYS A 5 17.76 56.71 38.74
CA LYS A 5 17.75 55.95 37.45
C LYS A 5 18.67 56.69 36.41
N PRO A 6 18.49 56.66 35.05
CA PRO A 6 18.94 55.62 34.09
C PRO A 6 19.50 56.15 32.70
N ILE A 7 19.61 55.26 31.67
CA ILE A 7 19.49 55.47 30.18
C ILE A 7 20.71 56.04 29.35
N MET A 8 20.82 55.53 28.08
CA MET A 8 21.56 55.97 26.84
C MET A 8 22.85 55.23 26.43
N SER A 9 23.30 55.16 25.15
CA SER A 9 22.67 55.21 23.80
C SER A 9 23.73 55.00 22.67
N ARG A 10 23.40 54.20 21.63
CA ARG A 10 23.90 54.17 20.21
C ARG A 10 25.32 54.65 19.83
N LYS A 11 25.99 53.90 18.91
CA LYS A 11 26.54 54.47 17.64
C LYS A 11 26.85 53.46 16.53
N THR A 12 26.83 53.96 15.30
CA THR A 12 26.89 53.29 13.98
C THR A 12 28.25 53.51 13.29
N VAL A 13 28.73 52.57 12.45
CA VAL A 13 29.52 52.87 11.22
C VAL A 13 29.19 51.83 10.12
N ARG A 14 29.30 52.22 8.83
CA ARG A 14 28.90 51.44 7.66
C ARG A 14 29.92 51.61 6.51
N LYS A 15 30.11 50.57 5.69
CA LYS A 15 30.61 50.55 4.28
C LYS A 15 32.09 50.92 3.97
N THR A 16 32.68 50.13 3.07
CA THR A 16 33.06 50.60 1.71
C THR A 16 33.17 49.44 0.71
N LYS A 17 32.99 49.72 -0.59
CA LYS A 17 33.09 48.77 -1.73
C LYS A 17 34.29 49.17 -2.61
N ARG A 18 34.86 48.22 -3.40
CA ARG A 18 35.55 48.55 -4.66
C ARG A 18 35.26 47.54 -5.80
N ARG A 19 35.43 48.05 -7.02
CA ARG A 19 35.23 47.51 -8.39
C ARG A 19 36.55 47.76 -9.17
N THR A 20 36.89 47.20 -10.34
CA THR A 20 36.34 46.21 -11.32
C THR A 20 37.49 45.88 -12.29
N ARG A 21 37.45 44.73 -13.01
CA ARG A 21 37.67 44.70 -14.48
C ARG A 21 37.51 43.33 -15.12
N ASP A 22 37.11 43.37 -16.40
CA ASP A 22 36.85 42.25 -17.30
C ASP A 22 38.10 41.82 -18.10
N LEU A 23 38.05 40.60 -18.67
CA LEU A 23 38.77 40.25 -19.90
C LEU A 23 38.05 39.06 -20.59
N ILE A 24 38.02 39.08 -21.94
CA ILE A 24 37.22 38.20 -22.80
C ILE A 24 38.15 37.37 -23.70
N ARG A 25 37.84 36.08 -23.92
CA ARG A 25 37.92 35.29 -25.20
C ARG A 25 38.16 33.79 -24.95
N GLY A 26 37.51 32.90 -25.71
CA GLY A 26 37.89 31.47 -25.82
C GLY A 26 36.72 30.51 -26.11
N ALA A 27 36.77 29.83 -27.27
CA ALA A 27 35.76 28.91 -27.84
C ALA A 27 35.46 27.62 -27.01
N PRO A 28 34.33 26.91 -27.28
CA PRO A 28 33.94 25.67 -26.58
C PRO A 28 34.69 24.43 -27.10
N PRO A 29 34.72 23.31 -26.33
CA PRO A 29 34.02 22.11 -26.83
C PRO A 29 33.51 21.10 -25.77
N ALA A 30 32.79 20.09 -26.30
CA ALA A 30 32.67 18.70 -25.83
C ALA A 30 31.77 18.35 -24.63
N ALA A 31 30.75 17.53 -24.94
CA ALA A 31 30.00 16.76 -23.95
C ALA A 31 30.87 15.64 -23.35
N ALA A 32 30.88 15.53 -22.02
CA ALA A 32 31.52 14.43 -21.31
C ALA A 32 30.46 13.48 -20.75
N ARG A 33 30.37 12.26 -21.31
CA ARG A 33 29.70 11.13 -20.65
C ARG A 33 30.37 10.89 -19.29
N ARG A 34 29.59 10.76 -18.20
CA ARG A 34 30.11 10.23 -16.94
C ARG A 34 29.40 8.94 -16.53
N VAL A 35 30.18 7.88 -16.70
CA VAL A 35 30.03 6.51 -16.20
C VAL A 35 29.25 6.42 -14.88
N LEU A 36 28.23 5.57 -14.86
CA LEU A 36 27.60 5.09 -13.63
C LEU A 36 28.57 4.12 -12.92
N PRO A 37 28.90 4.31 -11.63
CA PRO A 37 29.56 3.26 -10.84
C PRO A 37 28.57 2.12 -10.56
N ARG A 38 29.13 0.91 -10.42
CA ARG A 38 28.38 -0.34 -10.19
C ARG A 38 27.76 -0.37 -8.80
N CYS A 39 26.77 -1.26 -8.65
CA CYS A 39 26.27 -1.69 -7.35
C CYS A 39 27.35 -2.51 -6.63
N ASP A 40 27.46 -2.35 -5.31
CA ASP A 40 28.06 -3.32 -4.42
C ASP A 40 27.07 -3.60 -3.27
N ASP A 41 26.98 -4.87 -2.89
CA ASP A 41 25.98 -5.37 -1.94
C ASP A 41 26.23 -4.90 -0.50
N GLY A 42 25.17 -4.45 0.15
CA GLY A 42 25.22 -3.97 1.53
C GLY A 42 23.94 -4.31 2.29
N VAL A 43 23.91 -5.49 2.91
CA VAL A 43 22.80 -5.96 3.76
C VAL A 43 22.49 -4.93 4.86
N LYS A 44 21.44 -4.13 4.65
CA LYS A 44 20.88 -3.24 5.67
C LYS A 44 19.65 -3.88 6.29
N ARG A 45 19.67 -3.98 7.62
CA ARG A 45 18.56 -4.48 8.45
C ARG A 45 17.37 -3.57 8.24
N GLY A 46 16.22 -4.15 7.87
CA GLY A 46 15.01 -3.40 7.61
C GLY A 46 14.41 -2.81 8.88
N CYS A 47 14.66 -1.52 9.10
CA CYS A 47 13.73 -0.65 9.82
C CYS A 47 13.14 0.26 8.74
N SER A 48 11.84 0.09 8.43
CA SER A 48 11.17 0.91 7.42
C SER A 48 10.94 2.31 7.97
N ASP A 49 11.67 3.27 7.43
CA ASP A 49 11.54 4.71 7.75
C ASP A 49 10.28 5.34 7.11
N THR A 50 9.22 4.56 6.96
CA THR A 50 7.90 4.97 6.47
C THR A 50 7.13 5.67 7.57
N GLY A 51 7.60 6.86 7.95
CA GLY A 51 6.76 7.86 8.60
C GLY A 51 5.63 8.24 7.64
N TRP A 52 4.52 7.50 7.69
CA TRP A 52 3.38 7.65 6.80
C TRP A 52 2.88 9.11 6.82
N ARG A 53 3.15 9.83 5.74
CA ARG A 53 2.55 11.15 5.51
C ARG A 53 1.07 10.92 5.26
N LEU A 54 0.27 11.13 6.32
CA LEU A 54 -1.18 11.35 6.32
C LEU A 54 -1.89 10.75 5.10
N ILE A 55 -2.53 9.60 5.27
CA ILE A 55 -3.60 9.16 4.37
C ILE A 55 -4.53 10.36 4.15
N GLY A 56 -4.73 10.73 2.89
CA GLY A 56 -5.55 11.88 2.52
C GLY A 56 -6.94 11.65 3.05
N SER A 57 -7.41 12.56 3.89
CA SER A 57 -8.56 12.31 4.76
C SER A 57 -9.85 12.15 3.95
N ILE A 58 -10.20 10.91 3.62
CA ILE A 58 -11.46 10.58 2.96
C ILE A 58 -12.58 10.98 3.90
N ARG A 59 -13.42 11.92 3.46
CA ARG A 59 -14.77 12.04 3.98
C ARG A 59 -15.68 11.31 3.02
N TYR A 60 -16.53 10.42 3.53
CA TYR A 60 -17.70 9.96 2.80
C TYR A 60 -18.71 11.12 2.64
N SER A 61 -18.42 12.03 1.70
CA SER A 61 -19.43 12.95 1.19
C SER A 61 -20.51 12.14 0.47
N ALA A 62 -21.77 12.43 0.76
CA ALA A 62 -22.90 11.57 0.39
C ALA A 62 -23.04 11.41 -1.14
N LEU A 63 -22.40 10.37 -1.69
CA LEU A 63 -22.74 9.82 -2.99
C LEU A 63 -24.09 9.12 -2.85
N ASN A 64 -25.12 9.76 -3.40
CA ASN A 64 -26.51 9.33 -3.27
C ASN A 64 -26.70 8.00 -4.03
N SER A 65 -26.59 6.87 -3.32
CA SER A 65 -26.69 5.52 -3.89
C SER A 65 -28.13 5.06 -4.11
N ASP A 66 -28.97 5.96 -4.64
CA ASP A 66 -30.36 5.67 -5.02
C ASP A 66 -30.48 5.66 -6.54
N ARG A 67 -30.15 4.52 -7.17
CA ARG A 67 -30.89 4.01 -8.33
C ARG A 67 -30.53 2.58 -8.78
N ILE A 68 -31.59 1.80 -8.95
CA ILE A 68 -31.73 0.62 -9.83
C ILE A 68 -31.00 -0.64 -9.38
N VAL A 69 -31.72 -1.44 -8.58
CA VAL A 69 -31.62 -2.90 -8.63
C VAL A 69 -32.34 -3.37 -9.90
N SER A 70 -31.60 -3.57 -11.00
CA SER A 70 -32.14 -4.26 -12.18
C SER A 70 -31.80 -5.75 -12.12
N ARG A 71 -32.79 -6.59 -12.44
CA ARG A 71 -32.70 -8.06 -12.40
C ARG A 71 -31.41 -8.56 -13.06
N ALA A 72 -30.58 -9.26 -12.31
CA ALA A 72 -29.40 -9.93 -12.84
C ALA A 72 -29.83 -11.08 -13.77
N SER A 73 -29.45 -10.99 -15.05
CA SER A 73 -29.43 -12.14 -15.96
C SER A 73 -28.51 -13.24 -15.41
N PRO A 74 -28.76 -14.53 -15.69
CA PRO A 74 -27.84 -15.60 -15.29
C PRO A 74 -26.48 -15.38 -15.97
N ARG A 75 -25.42 -15.12 -15.19
CA ARG A 75 -24.05 -14.94 -15.69
C ARG A 75 -23.26 -16.25 -15.57
N PRO A 76 -22.57 -16.71 -16.63
CA PRO A 76 -21.91 -18.02 -16.64
C PRO A 76 -20.52 -18.03 -15.99
N ASN A 77 -20.10 -19.25 -15.61
CA ASN A 77 -18.82 -19.72 -15.06
C ASN A 77 -17.74 -18.71 -14.62
N TYR A 78 -17.47 -18.70 -13.31
CA TYR A 78 -16.25 -18.15 -12.71
C TYR A 78 -15.04 -19.04 -13.05
N GLY A 79 -14.45 -18.81 -14.23
CA GLY A 79 -13.33 -19.56 -14.80
C GLY A 79 -11.98 -19.43 -14.09
N ARG A 80 -11.89 -19.95 -12.85
CA ARG A 80 -10.71 -20.58 -12.25
C ARG A 80 -9.34 -19.86 -12.30
N PHE A 81 -9.25 -18.60 -11.84
CA PHE A 81 -8.04 -18.04 -11.20
C PHE A 81 -8.32 -17.19 -9.95
N MET A 82 -9.33 -17.58 -9.17
CA MET A 82 -9.68 -16.91 -7.91
C MET A 82 -8.49 -16.87 -6.92
N LEU A 83 -8.42 -15.80 -6.11
CA LEU A 83 -7.41 -15.57 -5.08
C LEU A 83 -7.28 -16.78 -4.12
N THR A 84 -6.20 -17.54 -4.24
CA THR A 84 -5.92 -18.71 -3.38
C THR A 84 -4.94 -18.39 -2.27
N GLU A 85 -4.99 -19.15 -1.18
CA GLU A 85 -4.02 -19.08 -0.09
C GLU A 85 -2.58 -19.27 -0.59
N ARG A 86 -2.38 -20.15 -1.57
CA ARG A 86 -1.05 -20.39 -2.19
C ARG A 86 -0.52 -19.13 -2.90
N ILE A 87 -1.37 -18.40 -3.63
CA ILE A 87 -1.00 -17.10 -4.23
C ILE A 87 -0.72 -16.07 -3.13
N LEU A 88 -1.57 -15.99 -2.10
CA LEU A 88 -1.41 -15.09 -0.97
C LEU A 88 -0.10 -15.32 -0.21
N ARG A 89 0.28 -16.58 0.06
CA ARG A 89 1.56 -16.93 0.71
C ARG A 89 2.79 -16.63 -0.14
N ALA A 90 2.65 -16.64 -1.47
CA ALA A 90 3.72 -16.19 -2.37
C ALA A 90 3.86 -14.66 -2.33
N MET A 91 2.73 -13.95 -2.51
CA MET A 91 2.69 -12.49 -2.64
C MET A 91 2.93 -11.75 -1.32
N TRP A 92 2.38 -12.26 -0.21
CA TRP A 92 2.42 -11.70 1.14
C TRP A 92 3.06 -12.72 2.12
N PRO A 93 4.35 -13.04 1.98
CA PRO A 93 4.98 -14.17 2.68
C PRO A 93 5.01 -14.04 4.21
N ASN A 94 4.83 -12.84 4.75
CA ASN A 94 4.75 -12.55 6.18
C ASN A 94 3.35 -12.06 6.62
N GLY A 95 2.32 -12.16 5.76
CA GLY A 95 1.03 -11.51 6.00
C GLY A 95 0.23 -12.02 7.21
N ASP A 96 0.56 -13.21 7.74
CA ASP A 96 -0.02 -13.72 9.00
C ASP A 96 0.63 -13.10 10.26
N SER A 97 1.66 -12.24 10.14
CA SER A 97 2.46 -11.76 11.28
C SER A 97 1.74 -10.77 12.19
N ALA A 98 0.91 -9.87 11.65
CA ALA A 98 0.12 -8.93 12.45
C ALA A 98 -1.26 -9.48 12.84
N SER A 99 -1.78 -10.45 12.07
CA SER A 99 -3.07 -11.12 12.31
C SER A 99 -2.94 -12.60 11.94
N PRO A 100 -2.73 -13.50 12.92
CA PRO A 100 -2.54 -14.93 12.65
C PRO A 100 -3.73 -15.53 11.87
N GLY A 101 -3.42 -16.21 10.76
CA GLY A 101 -4.42 -16.85 9.90
C GLY A 101 -5.09 -15.90 8.89
N LEU A 102 -4.65 -14.64 8.78
CA LEU A 102 -5.15 -13.67 7.79
C LEU A 102 -5.17 -14.24 6.37
N LEU A 103 -4.08 -14.87 5.91
CA LEU A 103 -3.98 -15.32 4.52
C LEU A 103 -4.95 -16.48 4.21
N ALA A 104 -5.19 -17.35 5.19
CA ALA A 104 -6.14 -18.45 5.06
C ALA A 104 -7.60 -17.95 5.07
N ALA A 105 -7.94 -17.00 5.96
CA ALA A 105 -9.25 -16.38 6.00
C ALA A 105 -9.57 -15.60 4.71
N VAL A 106 -8.64 -14.75 4.25
CA VAL A 106 -8.77 -14.01 2.98
C VAL A 106 -9.00 -14.97 1.81
N ALA A 107 -8.30 -16.11 1.75
CA ALA A 107 -8.51 -17.12 0.71
C ALA A 107 -9.89 -17.80 0.79
N ALA A 108 -10.35 -18.13 1.99
CA ALA A 108 -11.64 -18.79 2.21
C ALA A 108 -12.83 -17.85 1.86
N ASP A 109 -12.73 -16.59 2.26
CA ASP A 109 -13.81 -15.61 2.10
C ASP A 109 -13.88 -14.99 0.70
N ALA A 110 -12.77 -15.02 -0.07
CA ALA A 110 -12.63 -14.40 -1.40
C ALA A 110 -13.84 -14.64 -2.33
N ALA A 111 -14.27 -15.89 -2.48
CA ALA A 111 -15.39 -16.25 -3.36
C ALA A 111 -16.70 -15.55 -2.99
N THR A 112 -16.96 -15.42 -1.68
CA THR A 112 -18.20 -14.85 -1.16
C THR A 112 -18.13 -13.33 -1.11
N VAL A 113 -17.03 -12.76 -0.61
CA VAL A 113 -16.84 -11.31 -0.55
C VAL A 113 -16.81 -10.71 -1.95
N PHE A 114 -16.03 -11.24 -2.88
CA PHE A 114 -15.94 -10.65 -4.23
C PHE A 114 -17.27 -10.68 -4.98
N ARG A 115 -18.06 -11.75 -4.81
CA ARG A 115 -19.43 -11.84 -5.34
C ARG A 115 -20.39 -10.84 -4.69
N ASN A 116 -20.35 -10.68 -3.37
CA ASN A 116 -21.26 -9.81 -2.63
C ASN A 116 -21.00 -8.30 -2.88
N TYR A 117 -19.80 -7.95 -3.37
CA TYR A 117 -19.35 -6.58 -3.61
C TYR A 117 -19.08 -6.27 -5.10
N ASP A 118 -19.55 -7.12 -6.03
CA ASP A 118 -19.42 -6.97 -7.48
C ASP A 118 -17.97 -6.92 -8.04
N LEU A 119 -16.98 -7.48 -7.31
CA LEU A 119 -15.62 -7.73 -7.80
C LEU A 119 -15.63 -8.95 -8.76
N SER A 120 -16.37 -8.79 -9.87
CA SER A 120 -16.72 -9.85 -10.84
C SER A 120 -15.64 -10.19 -11.86
N SER A 121 -14.40 -9.72 -11.69
CA SER A 121 -13.27 -10.04 -12.57
C SER A 121 -11.96 -10.10 -11.79
N ASP A 122 -11.02 -10.90 -12.26
CA ASP A 122 -9.68 -10.99 -11.67
C ASP A 122 -8.91 -9.66 -11.78
N LEU A 123 -9.29 -8.77 -12.73
CA LEU A 123 -8.78 -7.40 -12.80
C LEU A 123 -9.24 -6.56 -11.60
N HIS A 124 -10.51 -6.67 -11.17
CA HIS A 124 -10.98 -6.00 -9.95
C HIS A 124 -10.21 -6.49 -8.72
N VAL A 125 -10.00 -7.82 -8.62
CA VAL A 125 -9.23 -8.43 -7.53
C VAL A 125 -7.78 -7.97 -7.56
N ALA A 126 -7.14 -7.92 -8.73
CA ALA A 126 -5.77 -7.43 -8.89
C ALA A 126 -5.63 -5.97 -8.44
N HIS A 127 -6.58 -5.10 -8.78
CA HIS A 127 -6.59 -3.71 -8.31
C HIS A 127 -6.77 -3.60 -6.80
N ALA A 128 -7.77 -4.27 -6.21
CA ALA A 128 -8.01 -4.24 -4.77
C ALA A 128 -6.78 -4.75 -3.99
N MET A 129 -6.28 -5.95 -4.35
CA MET A 129 -5.11 -6.56 -3.69
C MET A 129 -3.82 -5.74 -3.91
N ALA A 130 -3.66 -5.03 -5.02
CA ALA A 130 -2.52 -4.14 -5.24
C ALA A 130 -2.56 -2.87 -4.39
N GLN A 131 -3.75 -2.33 -4.11
CA GLN A 131 -3.87 -1.27 -3.12
C GLN A 131 -3.56 -1.81 -1.72
N PHE A 132 -4.20 -2.90 -1.31
CA PHE A 132 -4.01 -3.49 0.03
C PHE A 132 -2.55 -3.91 0.29
N HIS A 133 -1.85 -4.42 -0.73
CA HIS A 133 -0.42 -4.74 -0.66
C HIS A 133 0.42 -3.55 -0.19
N VAL A 134 0.03 -2.32 -0.54
CA VAL A 134 0.70 -1.09 -0.12
C VAL A 134 0.12 -0.55 1.19
N GLU A 135 -1.21 -0.45 1.34
CA GLU A 135 -1.82 0.17 2.54
C GLU A 135 -1.51 -0.61 3.83
N CYS A 136 -1.56 -1.95 3.82
CA CYS A 136 -1.27 -2.78 5.01
C CYS A 136 0.10 -3.45 4.97
N GLY A 137 1.02 -2.99 4.10
CA GLY A 137 2.36 -3.55 3.97
C GLY A 137 2.37 -5.06 3.69
N SER A 138 1.45 -5.56 2.87
CA SER A 138 1.25 -7.01 2.64
C SER A 138 0.86 -7.81 3.90
N GLY A 139 0.01 -7.23 4.75
CA GLY A 139 -0.52 -7.84 5.96
C GLY A 139 0.33 -7.66 7.22
N VAL A 140 1.46 -6.93 7.15
CA VAL A 140 2.35 -6.70 8.31
C VAL A 140 2.09 -5.36 9.02
N GLU A 141 1.51 -4.39 8.32
CA GLU A 141 1.15 -3.05 8.84
C GLU A 141 -0.38 -2.92 8.96
N MET A 142 -1.03 -3.88 9.62
CA MET A 142 -2.49 -3.91 9.77
C MET A 142 -3.05 -2.81 10.69
N THR A 143 -2.22 -2.16 11.51
CA THR A 143 -2.61 -1.02 12.37
C THR A 143 -1.56 0.07 12.28
N GLU A 144 -1.99 1.32 12.15
CA GLU A 144 -1.12 2.51 12.13
C GLU A 144 -0.23 2.57 13.40
N ASN A 145 1.08 2.72 13.21
CA ASN A 145 2.02 2.88 14.31
C ASN A 145 2.04 4.34 14.79
N ILE A 146 1.39 4.61 15.92
CA ILE A 146 1.33 5.93 16.55
C ILE A 146 2.50 6.27 17.49
N ASN A 147 3.54 5.43 17.59
CA ASN A 147 4.61 5.58 18.58
C ASN A 147 5.66 6.63 18.18
N TYR A 148 5.24 7.89 18.10
CA TYR A 148 6.08 9.04 17.76
C TYR A 148 6.77 9.67 18.98
N THR A 149 7.95 10.26 18.77
CA THR A 149 8.56 11.22 19.69
C THR A 149 8.20 12.66 19.28
N PRO A 150 8.37 13.68 20.15
CA PRO A 150 8.15 15.08 19.78
C PRO A 150 9.01 15.54 18.60
N GLU A 151 10.25 15.06 18.49
CA GLU A 151 11.16 15.36 17.38
C GLU A 151 10.61 14.77 16.08
N ARG A 152 10.23 13.47 16.09
CA ARG A 152 9.66 12.80 14.92
C ARG A 152 8.32 13.43 14.51
N ALA A 153 7.51 13.90 15.46
CA ALA A 153 6.28 14.62 15.15
C ALA A 153 6.54 15.91 14.34
N CYS A 154 7.68 16.59 14.56
CA CYS A 154 8.08 17.76 13.76
C CYS A 154 8.53 17.38 12.34
N GLU A 155 9.16 16.23 12.16
CA GLU A 155 9.53 15.73 10.82
C GLU A 155 8.31 15.29 10.00
N VAL A 156 7.32 14.69 10.66
CA VAL A 156 6.08 14.19 10.04
C VAL A 156 5.07 15.32 9.79
N TRP A 157 4.95 16.27 10.73
CA TRP A 157 4.03 17.41 10.66
C TRP A 157 4.73 18.77 10.85
N PRO A 158 5.70 19.15 9.99
CA PRO A 158 6.49 20.39 10.13
C PRO A 158 5.68 21.69 9.98
N THR A 159 4.44 21.59 9.47
CA THR A 159 3.49 22.72 9.41
C THR A 159 2.64 22.86 10.67
N ARG A 160 2.64 21.86 11.56
CA ARG A 160 1.97 21.89 12.87
C ARG A 160 2.95 22.18 14.00
N PHE A 161 4.13 21.55 13.95
CA PHE A 161 5.15 21.59 15.00
C PHE A 161 6.48 22.09 14.43
N SER A 162 7.02 23.19 14.96
CA SER A 162 8.31 23.74 14.51
C SER A 162 9.50 22.99 15.10
N ASP A 163 9.34 22.52 16.34
CA ASP A 163 10.35 21.85 17.15
C ASP A 163 9.67 21.07 18.29
N ALA A 164 10.45 20.26 19.00
CA ALA A 164 9.95 19.38 20.06
C ALA A 164 9.25 20.12 21.21
N ALA A 165 9.66 21.36 21.54
CA ALA A 165 9.05 22.13 22.61
C ALA A 165 7.70 22.71 22.19
N ASP A 166 7.61 23.26 20.97
CA ASP A 166 6.36 23.67 20.33
C ASP A 166 5.37 22.50 20.17
N CYS A 167 5.88 21.29 19.85
CA CYS A 167 5.07 20.07 19.81
C CYS A 167 4.45 19.75 21.17
N LEU A 168 5.28 19.61 22.22
CA LEU A 168 4.81 19.33 23.58
C LEU A 168 3.81 20.38 24.08
N GLN A 169 4.07 21.67 23.81
CA GLN A 169 3.18 22.76 24.16
C GLN A 169 1.82 22.66 23.47
N LYS A 170 1.78 22.47 22.14
CA LYS A 170 0.53 22.38 21.37
C LYS A 170 -0.28 21.12 21.64
N VAL A 171 0.39 20.03 22.02
CA VAL A 171 -0.23 18.74 22.39
C VAL A 171 -0.73 18.74 23.85
N GLY A 172 -0.29 19.70 24.69
CA GLY A 172 -0.64 19.72 26.12
C GLY A 172 0.07 18.62 26.91
N SER A 173 1.36 18.42 26.62
CA SER A 173 2.18 17.31 27.10
C SER A 173 3.53 17.81 27.64
N PHE A 174 4.31 16.91 28.25
CA PHE A 174 5.65 17.19 28.77
C PHE A 174 6.65 16.08 28.39
N THR A 175 7.95 16.33 28.57
CA THR A 175 9.00 15.35 28.26
C THR A 175 8.87 14.11 29.16
N GLY A 176 8.69 12.94 28.55
CA GLY A 176 8.49 11.68 29.28
C GLY A 176 7.04 11.37 29.67
N ASP A 177 6.07 12.17 29.20
CA ASP A 177 4.64 11.88 29.34
C ASP A 177 4.28 10.53 28.66
N PRO A 178 3.80 9.52 29.40
CA PRO A 178 3.49 8.20 28.84
C PRO A 178 2.34 8.23 27.83
N ASP A 179 1.47 9.24 27.92
CA ASP A 179 0.30 9.41 27.06
C ASP A 179 0.57 10.32 25.85
N PHE A 180 1.81 10.81 25.68
CA PHE A 180 2.17 11.74 24.59
C PHE A 180 1.66 11.29 23.22
N LYS A 181 1.83 10.01 22.87
CA LYS A 181 1.36 9.43 21.60
C LYS A 181 -0.15 9.52 21.40
N ILE A 182 -0.94 9.33 22.46
CA ILE A 182 -2.41 9.40 22.42
C ILE A 182 -2.81 10.87 22.19
N LYS A 183 -2.31 11.76 23.05
CA LYS A 183 -2.56 13.21 22.98
C LYS A 183 -2.15 13.82 21.62
N LEU A 184 -1.01 13.41 21.09
CA LEU A 184 -0.49 13.84 19.80
C LEU A 184 -1.44 13.47 18.65
N ILE A 185 -1.91 12.22 18.62
CA ILE A 185 -2.80 11.75 17.57
C ILE A 185 -4.21 12.33 17.71
N ASP A 186 -4.71 12.50 18.94
CA ASP A 186 -5.95 13.24 19.20
C ASP A 186 -5.86 14.70 18.73
N ASN A 187 -4.71 15.36 18.92
CA ASN A 187 -4.44 16.71 18.41
C ASN A 187 -4.36 16.78 16.86
N VAL A 188 -3.79 15.75 16.22
CA VAL A 188 -3.60 15.71 14.76
C VAL A 188 -4.87 15.30 14.00
N TYR A 189 -5.69 14.41 14.58
CA TYR A 189 -6.89 13.82 13.96
C TYR A 189 -8.23 14.27 14.58
N GLY A 190 -8.26 14.96 15.71
CA GLY A 190 -9.48 15.54 16.28
C GLY A 190 -10.19 16.50 15.32
N GLY A 191 -11.52 16.43 15.25
CA GLY A 191 -12.34 17.24 14.34
C GLY A 191 -12.29 16.83 12.86
N ARG A 192 -11.59 15.73 12.51
CA ARG A 192 -11.39 15.25 11.12
C ARG A 192 -12.09 13.89 10.91
N ASN A 193 -12.61 13.65 9.70
CA ASN A 193 -13.28 12.39 9.34
C ASN A 193 -14.31 11.88 10.37
N GLY A 194 -15.13 12.79 10.91
CA GLY A 194 -16.14 12.46 11.93
C GLY A 194 -15.61 12.32 13.36
N ASN A 195 -14.29 12.33 13.58
CA ASN A 195 -13.71 12.40 14.93
C ASN A 195 -14.22 13.65 15.63
N ARG A 196 -14.77 13.50 16.84
CA ARG A 196 -15.21 14.62 17.67
C ARG A 196 -13.97 15.41 18.15
N PRO A 197 -13.96 16.75 18.09
CA PRO A 197 -12.89 17.54 18.68
C PRO A 197 -12.84 17.30 20.20
N ASP A 198 -11.66 17.47 20.79
CA ASP A 198 -11.43 17.35 22.24
C ASP A 198 -11.86 15.99 22.83
N THR A 199 -11.68 14.90 22.06
CA THR A 199 -11.92 13.51 22.48
C THR A 199 -10.81 12.57 22.01
N HIS A 200 -10.78 11.35 22.54
CA HIS A 200 -9.90 10.27 22.09
C HIS A 200 -10.27 9.64 20.75
N ASP A 201 -11.19 10.23 19.96
CA ASP A 201 -11.56 9.67 18.65
C ASP A 201 -10.37 9.63 17.68
N GLY A 202 -9.40 10.56 17.80
CA GLY A 202 -8.22 10.59 16.93
C GLY A 202 -7.36 9.33 17.08
N SER A 203 -7.03 8.98 18.32
CA SER A 203 -6.25 7.79 18.69
C SER A 203 -7.06 6.49 18.67
N THR A 204 -8.37 6.56 18.89
CA THR A 204 -9.27 5.39 18.81
C THR A 204 -9.44 4.93 17.35
N PHE A 205 -9.68 5.85 16.41
CA PHE A 205 -9.99 5.55 15.01
C PHE A 205 -8.80 5.78 14.05
N ILE A 206 -7.61 5.40 14.48
CA ILE A 206 -6.40 5.31 13.64
C ILE A 206 -6.56 4.32 12.48
N GLY A 207 -5.62 4.33 11.53
CA GLY A 207 -5.63 3.43 10.37
C GLY A 207 -5.64 1.94 10.76
N ARG A 208 -6.58 1.18 10.19
CA ARG A 208 -6.69 -0.29 10.38
C ARG A 208 -7.10 -1.06 9.13
N GLY A 209 -6.73 -2.34 9.11
CA GLY A 209 -7.15 -3.31 8.11
C GLY A 209 -6.43 -3.18 6.77
N LEU A 210 -6.94 -3.93 5.79
CA LEU A 210 -6.34 -4.03 4.45
C LEU A 210 -6.29 -2.70 3.69
N SER A 211 -7.22 -1.77 3.96
CA SER A 211 -7.31 -0.45 3.31
C SER A 211 -6.92 0.74 4.21
N GLN A 212 -6.52 0.50 5.47
CA GLN A 212 -6.21 1.55 6.46
C GLN A 212 -7.35 2.54 6.73
N VAL A 213 -8.53 2.00 7.04
CA VAL A 213 -9.74 2.76 7.42
C VAL A 213 -9.43 3.67 8.60
N THR A 214 -9.65 4.99 8.44
CA THR A 214 -9.22 6.01 9.40
C THR A 214 -10.32 7.06 9.66
N GLY A 215 -10.61 7.31 10.94
CA GLY A 215 -11.56 8.31 11.45
C GLY A 215 -12.96 7.78 11.72
N ARG A 216 -13.56 8.16 12.86
CA ARG A 216 -14.87 7.72 13.37
C ARG A 216 -15.94 7.60 12.28
N GLY A 217 -16.14 8.65 11.48
CA GLY A 217 -17.18 8.69 10.46
C GLY A 217 -16.99 7.65 9.35
N ASN A 218 -15.75 7.22 9.11
CA ASN A 218 -15.45 6.15 8.16
C ASN A 218 -15.68 4.77 8.77
N TYR A 219 -15.37 4.57 10.06
CA TYR A 219 -15.75 3.36 10.80
C TYR A 219 -17.29 3.21 10.91
N GLU A 220 -18.01 4.31 11.18
CA GLU A 220 -19.48 4.37 11.20
C GLU A 220 -20.08 4.07 9.81
N ALA A 221 -19.53 4.65 8.74
CA ALA A 221 -19.97 4.38 7.37
C ALA A 221 -19.67 2.93 6.94
N LEU A 222 -18.51 2.37 7.32
CA LEU A 222 -18.14 0.98 7.05
C LEU A 222 -19.06 0.00 7.81
N ALA A 223 -19.32 0.24 9.09
CA ALA A 223 -20.27 -0.56 9.87
C ALA A 223 -21.64 -0.58 9.17
N LYS A 224 -22.13 0.57 8.71
CA LYS A 224 -23.37 0.68 7.94
C LYS A 224 -23.32 -0.10 6.61
N LYS A 225 -22.20 -0.03 5.86
CA LYS A 225 -22.00 -0.79 4.61
C LYS A 225 -22.03 -2.31 4.84
N LEU A 226 -21.50 -2.77 5.97
CA LEU A 226 -21.52 -4.16 6.42
C LEU A 226 -22.88 -4.60 7.02
N GLY A 227 -23.89 -3.72 7.02
CA GLY A 227 -25.22 -3.99 7.56
C GLY A 227 -25.30 -3.92 9.09
N ASN A 228 -24.41 -3.16 9.73
CA ASN A 228 -24.25 -3.03 11.19
C ASN A 228 -24.01 -4.36 11.94
N ARG A 229 -23.52 -5.40 11.25
CA ARG A 229 -23.16 -6.70 11.86
C ARG A 229 -21.92 -6.63 12.75
N LEU A 230 -21.06 -5.64 12.53
CA LEU A 230 -19.86 -5.37 13.33
C LEU A 230 -20.01 -4.01 14.02
N ASP A 231 -19.83 -3.97 15.34
CA ASP A 231 -19.79 -2.72 16.10
C ASP A 231 -18.39 -2.08 16.00
N LEU A 232 -18.09 -1.53 14.83
CA LEU A 232 -16.80 -0.90 14.56
C LEU A 232 -16.60 0.43 15.30
N VAL A 233 -17.63 0.93 15.98
CA VAL A 233 -17.58 2.19 16.73
C VAL A 233 -17.06 1.95 18.14
N ASN A 234 -17.53 0.90 18.81
CA ASN A 234 -17.04 0.53 20.15
C ASN A 234 -15.91 -0.50 20.09
N GLN A 235 -15.76 -1.24 18.98
CA GLN A 235 -14.73 -2.27 18.79
C GLN A 235 -14.02 -2.08 17.43
N PRO A 236 -13.27 -0.98 17.21
CA PRO A 236 -12.62 -0.68 15.93
C PRO A 236 -11.58 -1.74 15.49
N ASP A 237 -10.97 -2.47 16.43
CA ASP A 237 -10.03 -3.55 16.13
C ASP A 237 -10.65 -4.74 15.39
N LEU A 238 -12.00 -4.85 15.36
CA LEU A 238 -12.70 -5.85 14.54
C LEU A 238 -12.35 -5.74 13.04
N VAL A 239 -11.90 -4.57 12.56
CA VAL A 239 -11.41 -4.38 11.19
C VAL A 239 -10.15 -5.22 10.89
N ASN A 240 -9.33 -5.54 11.90
CA ASN A 240 -8.09 -6.30 11.77
C ASN A 240 -8.26 -7.83 11.89
N ALA A 241 -9.37 -8.28 12.48
CA ALA A 241 -9.63 -9.68 12.70
C ALA A 241 -9.67 -10.44 11.36
N ALA A 242 -8.94 -11.56 11.25
CA ALA A 242 -8.75 -12.30 10.01
C ALA A 242 -10.07 -12.58 9.25
N ALA A 243 -11.13 -12.97 9.96
CA ALA A 243 -12.47 -13.27 9.43
C ALA A 243 -13.28 -12.04 8.95
N ASN A 244 -12.80 -10.81 9.23
CA ASN A 244 -13.45 -9.57 8.81
C ASN A 244 -12.59 -8.78 7.80
N ALA A 245 -11.26 -8.96 7.84
CA ALA A 245 -10.30 -8.09 7.16
C ALA A 245 -10.55 -7.95 5.65
N LEU A 246 -10.90 -9.04 4.96
CA LEU A 246 -11.22 -8.99 3.53
C LEU A 246 -12.53 -8.23 3.26
N GLU A 247 -13.60 -8.54 4.00
CA GLU A 247 -14.89 -7.87 3.78
C GLU A 247 -14.79 -6.37 4.09
N CYS A 248 -14.14 -6.00 5.19
CA CYS A 248 -13.88 -4.60 5.56
C CYS A 248 -13.09 -3.86 4.46
N GLY A 249 -11.98 -4.42 3.99
CA GLY A 249 -11.16 -3.80 2.95
C GLY A 249 -11.87 -3.67 1.60
N VAL A 250 -12.61 -4.70 1.18
CA VAL A 250 -13.38 -4.68 -0.08
C VAL A 250 -14.57 -3.72 0.02
N ALA A 251 -15.27 -3.69 1.16
CA ALA A 251 -16.36 -2.75 1.40
C ALA A 251 -15.89 -1.30 1.30
N ASP A 252 -14.78 -0.96 1.95
CA ASP A 252 -14.14 0.36 1.93
C ASP A 252 -13.63 0.74 0.52
N PHE A 253 -12.99 -0.19 -0.20
CA PHE A 253 -12.59 -0.02 -1.61
C PHE A 253 -13.79 0.30 -2.53
N VAL A 254 -14.93 -0.37 -2.32
CA VAL A 254 -16.17 -0.09 -3.06
C VAL A 254 -16.79 1.25 -2.65
N MET A 255 -16.80 1.58 -1.36
CA MET A 255 -17.31 2.87 -0.85
C MET A 255 -16.47 4.06 -1.35
N CYS A 256 -15.16 3.88 -1.50
CA CYS A 256 -14.26 4.85 -2.13
C CYS A 256 -14.49 5.02 -3.65
N GLY A 257 -15.39 4.24 -4.26
CA GLY A 257 -15.70 4.33 -5.68
C GLY A 257 -14.61 3.78 -6.60
N CYS A 258 -13.73 2.91 -6.09
CA CYS A 258 -12.62 2.35 -6.87
C CYS A 258 -13.07 1.33 -7.93
N LEU A 259 -14.21 0.65 -7.73
CA LEU A 259 -14.64 -0.47 -8.59
C LEU A 259 -14.80 -0.09 -10.09
N PRO A 260 -15.48 1.01 -10.49
CA PRO A 260 -15.58 1.40 -11.90
C PRO A 260 -14.24 1.83 -12.51
N LEU A 261 -13.28 2.27 -11.69
CA LEU A 261 -11.94 2.68 -12.12
C LEU A 261 -11.05 1.44 -12.33
N ALA A 262 -11.14 0.46 -11.45
CA ALA A 262 -10.50 -0.85 -11.62
C ALA A 262 -11.00 -1.59 -12.88
N ALA A 263 -12.29 -1.48 -13.20
CA ALA A 263 -12.87 -2.02 -14.45
C ALA A 263 -12.25 -1.41 -15.73
N GLN A 264 -11.74 -0.18 -15.63
CA GLN A 264 -11.06 0.54 -16.72
C GLN A 264 -9.52 0.39 -16.67
N ASP A 265 -9.01 -0.40 -15.74
CA ASP A 265 -7.58 -0.51 -15.41
C ASP A 265 -6.91 0.82 -14.97
N ASP A 266 -7.70 1.80 -14.50
CA ASP A 266 -7.22 3.12 -14.09
C ASP A 266 -6.57 3.08 -12.69
N LEU A 267 -5.32 2.61 -12.65
CA LEU A 267 -4.52 2.59 -11.44
C LEU A 267 -4.42 3.98 -10.77
N LEU A 268 -4.35 5.06 -11.54
CA LEU A 268 -4.24 6.42 -10.97
C LEU A 268 -5.55 6.82 -10.29
N GLY A 269 -6.69 6.61 -10.96
CA GLY A 269 -8.01 6.80 -10.38
C GLY A 269 -8.22 5.97 -9.12
N VAL A 270 -8.00 4.65 -9.19
CA VAL A 270 -8.15 3.74 -8.04
C VAL A 270 -7.29 4.20 -6.86
N SER A 271 -6.00 4.46 -7.10
CA SER A 271 -5.08 4.85 -6.03
C SER A 271 -5.37 6.24 -5.47
N ALA A 272 -5.83 7.18 -6.31
CA ALA A 272 -6.19 8.53 -5.86
C ALA A 272 -7.49 8.52 -5.04
N MET A 273 -8.48 7.71 -5.42
CA MET A 273 -9.70 7.56 -4.63
C MET A 273 -9.40 6.95 -3.24
N LEU A 274 -8.63 5.87 -3.17
CA LEU A 274 -8.33 5.21 -1.89
C LEU A 274 -7.33 5.99 -1.00
N ASN A 275 -6.36 6.70 -1.60
CA ASN A 275 -5.34 7.41 -0.83
C ASN A 275 -5.70 8.89 -0.52
N LEU A 276 -6.56 9.52 -1.33
CA LEU A 276 -6.87 10.95 -1.26
C LEU A 276 -8.37 11.29 -1.20
N GLY A 277 -9.26 10.31 -1.46
CA GLY A 277 -10.72 10.52 -1.53
C GLY A 277 -11.21 11.26 -2.77
N HIS A 278 -10.32 11.57 -3.74
CA HIS A 278 -10.67 12.28 -4.97
C HIS A 278 -9.67 11.98 -6.09
N ARG A 279 -10.12 12.09 -7.35
CA ARG A 279 -9.25 11.86 -8.52
C ARG A 279 -8.23 13.00 -8.70
N VAL A 280 -7.04 12.62 -9.15
CA VAL A 280 -5.96 13.53 -9.54
C VAL A 280 -5.38 13.09 -10.89
N ASN A 281 -4.77 14.02 -11.63
CA ASN A 281 -4.12 13.72 -12.92
C ASN A 281 -2.58 13.59 -12.80
N ASP A 282 -2.03 13.86 -11.62
CA ASP A 282 -0.59 13.82 -11.34
C ASP A 282 -0.29 12.68 -10.33
N PRO A 283 0.37 11.59 -10.76
CA PRO A 283 0.69 10.46 -9.90
C PRO A 283 1.59 10.81 -8.71
N SER A 284 2.34 11.92 -8.75
CA SER A 284 3.18 12.36 -7.62
C SER A 284 2.37 12.82 -6.41
N LYS A 285 1.05 13.03 -6.55
CA LYS A 285 0.14 13.36 -5.45
C LYS A 285 -0.28 12.14 -4.64
N VAL A 286 -0.17 10.93 -5.20
CA VAL A 286 -0.60 9.68 -4.57
C VAL A 286 0.57 9.06 -3.81
N VAL A 287 0.42 8.88 -2.50
CA VAL A 287 1.46 8.26 -1.66
C VAL A 287 1.65 6.80 -2.07
N GLY A 288 2.90 6.42 -2.33
CA GLY A 288 3.26 5.05 -2.73
C GLY A 288 2.88 4.66 -4.16
N PHE A 289 2.53 5.59 -5.06
CA PHE A 289 2.05 5.25 -6.41
C PHE A 289 2.96 4.29 -7.20
N ALA A 290 4.29 4.45 -7.11
CA ALA A 290 5.24 3.55 -7.76
C ALA A 290 5.17 2.12 -7.21
N ALA A 291 4.98 1.96 -5.89
CA ALA A 291 4.78 0.67 -5.25
C ALA A 291 3.42 0.05 -5.65
N ARG A 292 2.35 0.85 -5.69
CA ARG A 292 1.01 0.41 -6.15
C ARG A 292 1.06 -0.09 -7.60
N LYS A 293 1.86 0.57 -8.47
CA LYS A 293 2.11 0.13 -9.85
C LYS A 293 2.85 -1.21 -9.92
N GLY A 294 3.91 -1.39 -9.12
CA GLY A 294 4.64 -2.65 -9.03
C GLY A 294 3.74 -3.79 -8.53
N ALA A 295 3.01 -3.54 -7.44
CA ALA A 295 2.07 -4.50 -6.87
C ALA A 295 0.97 -4.89 -7.87
N LEU A 296 0.39 -3.94 -8.62
CA LEU A 296 -0.64 -4.25 -9.62
C LEU A 296 -0.12 -5.16 -10.73
N HIS A 297 1.08 -4.93 -11.24
CA HIS A 297 1.67 -5.80 -12.26
C HIS A 297 1.88 -7.23 -11.73
N LEU A 298 2.46 -7.38 -10.53
CA LEU A 298 2.65 -8.70 -9.91
C LEU A 298 1.31 -9.42 -9.64
N TRP A 299 0.30 -8.70 -9.16
CA TRP A 299 -1.04 -9.27 -8.93
C TRP A 299 -1.73 -9.69 -10.23
N LYS A 300 -1.62 -8.90 -11.30
CA LYS A 300 -2.14 -9.28 -12.63
C LYS A 300 -1.47 -10.54 -13.17
N LEU A 301 -0.15 -10.67 -13.02
CA LEU A 301 0.59 -11.87 -13.41
C LEU A 301 0.20 -13.09 -12.55
N ALA A 302 0.06 -12.90 -11.23
CA ALA A 302 -0.30 -13.97 -10.29
C ALA A 302 -1.73 -14.50 -10.49
N LEU A 303 -2.67 -13.62 -10.83
CA LEU A 303 -4.08 -13.95 -11.15
C LEU A 303 -4.29 -14.28 -12.64
N GLY A 304 -3.27 -14.14 -13.49
CA GLY A 304 -3.36 -14.46 -14.91
C GLY A 304 -4.10 -13.44 -15.79
N VAL A 305 -4.41 -12.26 -15.25
CA VAL A 305 -4.97 -11.09 -15.96
C VAL A 305 -4.00 -10.56 -17.02
N GLU A 306 -2.70 -10.62 -16.71
CA GLU A 306 -1.61 -10.28 -17.63
C GLU A 306 -0.78 -11.55 -17.90
N LEU A 307 -0.38 -11.76 -19.15
CA LEU A 307 0.51 -12.86 -19.54
C LEU A 307 1.91 -12.29 -19.83
N PRO A 308 2.97 -12.80 -19.17
CA PRO A 308 4.34 -12.39 -19.47
C PRO A 308 4.81 -12.93 -20.83
N PRO A 309 5.85 -12.34 -21.45
CA PRO A 309 6.42 -12.83 -22.71
C PRO A 309 6.82 -14.31 -22.60
N ALA A 310 6.49 -15.11 -23.61
CA ALA A 310 6.73 -16.55 -23.62
C ALA A 310 8.20 -16.88 -23.26
N HIS A 311 8.38 -17.91 -22.42
CA HIS A 311 9.67 -18.44 -21.94
C HIS A 311 10.57 -17.46 -21.16
N SER A 312 10.12 -16.23 -20.88
CA SER A 312 10.79 -15.33 -19.93
C SER A 312 10.84 -15.91 -18.51
N ASP A 313 11.74 -15.39 -17.66
CA ASP A 313 11.88 -15.76 -16.25
C ASP A 313 10.52 -15.69 -15.52
N THR A 314 9.78 -14.60 -15.74
CA THR A 314 8.42 -14.38 -15.23
C THR A 314 7.42 -15.39 -15.79
N TRP A 315 7.50 -15.73 -17.08
CA TRP A 315 6.65 -16.75 -17.68
C TRP A 315 6.88 -18.12 -17.08
N VAL A 316 8.14 -18.51 -16.82
CA VAL A 316 8.43 -19.80 -16.16
C VAL A 316 7.88 -19.81 -14.73
N GLN A 317 7.97 -18.70 -13.99
CA GLN A 317 7.34 -18.59 -12.66
C GLN A 317 5.81 -18.74 -12.72
N VAL A 318 5.14 -18.04 -13.64
CA VAL A 318 3.67 -18.14 -13.85
C VAL A 318 3.27 -19.55 -14.31
N ALA A 319 4.03 -20.16 -15.22
CA ALA A 319 3.80 -21.51 -15.72
C ALA A 319 3.88 -22.54 -14.59
N LEU A 320 4.97 -22.53 -13.81
CA LEU A 320 5.16 -23.40 -12.65
C LEU A 320 4.03 -23.22 -11.61
N ASN A 321 3.61 -21.98 -11.34
CA ASN A 321 2.48 -21.71 -10.45
C ASN A 321 1.17 -22.33 -10.96
N ARG A 322 0.85 -22.16 -12.26
CA ARG A 322 -0.34 -22.77 -12.90
C ARG A 322 -0.29 -24.31 -12.87
N LEU A 323 0.91 -24.88 -12.99
CA LEU A 323 1.18 -26.32 -12.93
C LEU A 323 1.33 -26.87 -11.51
N GLY A 324 1.01 -26.08 -10.48
CA GLY A 324 0.90 -26.56 -9.10
C GLY A 324 2.17 -26.46 -8.25
N ALA A 325 3.17 -25.66 -8.63
CA ALA A 325 4.36 -25.43 -7.79
C ALA A 325 4.00 -24.98 -6.36
N ASP A 326 4.58 -25.65 -5.37
CA ASP A 326 4.34 -25.41 -3.95
C ASP A 326 5.68 -25.34 -3.19
N PRO A 327 5.99 -24.25 -2.46
CA PRO A 327 5.23 -23.00 -2.41
C PRO A 327 5.18 -22.31 -3.78
N ALA A 328 4.11 -21.55 -4.04
CA ALA A 328 4.05 -20.73 -5.25
C ALA A 328 5.13 -19.64 -5.24
N LEU A 329 5.53 -19.25 -6.45
CA LEU A 329 6.55 -18.27 -6.74
C LEU A 329 5.90 -16.88 -6.88
N VAL A 330 6.63 -15.83 -6.49
CA VAL A 330 6.29 -14.47 -6.95
C VAL A 330 6.66 -14.39 -8.44
N PRO A 331 5.78 -13.88 -9.32
CA PRO A 331 6.08 -13.71 -10.74
C PRO A 331 6.85 -12.40 -10.96
N ASP A 332 8.03 -12.27 -10.35
CA ASP A 332 8.87 -11.06 -10.36
C ASP A 332 9.96 -11.03 -11.44
N GLY A 333 10.15 -12.13 -12.17
CA GLY A 333 11.25 -12.31 -13.14
C GLY A 333 12.61 -12.62 -12.50
N VAL A 334 12.70 -12.74 -11.17
CA VAL A 334 13.94 -13.04 -10.45
C VAL A 334 14.12 -14.56 -10.37
N PHE A 335 14.82 -15.15 -11.33
CA PHE A 335 15.03 -16.60 -11.44
C PHE A 335 16.11 -17.15 -10.49
N ALA A 336 15.95 -16.86 -9.19
CA ALA A 336 16.81 -17.28 -8.10
C ALA A 336 16.45 -18.67 -7.55
N LEU A 337 16.96 -19.00 -6.35
CA LEU A 337 16.89 -20.33 -5.74
C LEU A 337 15.47 -20.93 -5.72
N ARG A 338 14.44 -20.17 -5.34
CA ARG A 338 13.05 -20.68 -5.28
C ARG A 338 12.55 -21.13 -6.66
N SER A 339 12.70 -20.28 -7.68
CA SER A 339 12.32 -20.57 -9.07
C SER A 339 13.08 -21.79 -9.62
N ARG A 340 14.38 -21.90 -9.30
CA ARG A 340 15.21 -23.05 -9.69
C ARG A 340 14.81 -24.35 -8.99
N VAL A 341 14.46 -24.31 -7.70
CA VAL A 341 13.95 -25.48 -6.96
C VAL A 341 12.61 -25.94 -7.52
N ALA A 342 11.68 -25.02 -7.77
CA ALA A 342 10.39 -25.35 -8.39
C ALA A 342 10.56 -25.95 -9.80
N LEU A 343 11.49 -25.40 -10.61
CA LEU A 343 11.78 -25.96 -11.93
C LEU A 343 12.40 -27.37 -11.85
N LYS A 344 13.28 -27.64 -10.88
CA LYS A 344 13.83 -28.99 -10.63
C LYS A 344 12.76 -30.01 -10.26
N LEU A 345 11.78 -29.61 -9.45
CA LEU A 345 10.65 -30.46 -9.09
C LEU A 345 9.77 -30.78 -10.32
N PHE A 346 9.47 -29.77 -11.14
CA PHE A 346 8.78 -29.96 -12.41
C PHE A 346 9.55 -30.88 -13.37
N GLN A 347 10.83 -30.60 -13.60
CA GLN A 347 11.72 -31.42 -14.44
C GLN A 347 11.70 -32.89 -13.99
N ARG A 348 11.87 -33.16 -12.69
CA ARG A 348 11.80 -34.51 -12.12
C ARG A 348 10.43 -35.16 -12.36
N ALA A 349 9.33 -34.43 -12.15
CA ALA A 349 7.98 -34.96 -12.35
C ALA A 349 7.67 -35.31 -13.82
N HIS A 350 8.33 -34.64 -14.77
CA HIS A 350 8.18 -34.88 -16.21
C HIS A 350 9.33 -35.68 -16.85
N GLY A 351 10.17 -36.36 -16.05
CA GLY A 351 11.22 -37.25 -16.56
C GLY A 351 12.42 -36.54 -17.23
N LEU A 352 12.60 -35.25 -16.96
CA LEU A 352 13.74 -34.45 -17.42
C LEU A 352 14.90 -34.47 -16.40
N THR A 353 16.10 -34.11 -16.84
CA THR A 353 17.23 -33.83 -15.94
C THR A 353 16.87 -32.69 -14.97
N PRO A 354 16.90 -32.90 -13.64
CA PRO A 354 16.51 -31.89 -12.66
C PRO A 354 17.69 -30.94 -12.33
N ASP A 355 18.20 -30.26 -13.35
CA ASP A 355 19.30 -29.29 -13.26
C ASP A 355 18.83 -27.87 -12.85
N GLY A 356 17.54 -27.56 -13.03
CA GLY A 356 16.97 -26.24 -12.79
C GLY A 356 17.29 -25.23 -13.90
N GLU A 357 17.68 -25.70 -15.08
CA GLU A 357 17.99 -24.90 -16.25
C GLU A 357 16.84 -24.91 -17.27
N ARG A 358 16.65 -23.76 -17.93
CA ARG A 358 15.54 -23.52 -18.86
C ARG A 358 15.92 -23.98 -20.27
N THR A 359 16.29 -25.25 -20.40
CA THR A 359 16.64 -25.86 -21.68
C THR A 359 15.44 -25.85 -22.65
N PRO A 360 15.65 -25.89 -23.99
CA PRO A 360 14.54 -25.95 -24.95
C PRO A 360 13.58 -27.10 -24.70
N GLN A 361 14.08 -28.26 -24.25
CA GLN A 361 13.25 -29.40 -23.84
C GLN A 361 12.41 -29.09 -22.60
N THR A 362 12.98 -28.41 -21.60
CA THR A 362 12.25 -28.00 -20.39
C THR A 362 11.14 -27.00 -20.73
N LEU A 363 11.41 -26.03 -21.60
CA LEU A 363 10.43 -25.03 -22.05
C LEU A 363 9.30 -25.66 -22.87
N ALA A 364 9.62 -26.52 -23.84
CA ALA A 364 8.62 -27.26 -24.61
C ALA A 364 7.76 -28.19 -23.73
N THR A 365 8.34 -28.74 -22.65
CA THR A 365 7.60 -29.56 -21.68
C THR A 365 6.65 -28.71 -20.82
N LEU A 366 7.06 -27.48 -20.45
CA LEU A 366 6.17 -26.52 -19.79
C LEU A 366 5.00 -26.11 -20.70
N ASP A 367 5.26 -25.82 -21.98
CA ASP A 367 4.21 -25.51 -22.96
C ASP A 367 3.21 -26.66 -23.11
N ALA A 368 3.71 -27.89 -23.29
CA ALA A 368 2.87 -29.08 -23.40
C ALA A 368 2.05 -29.36 -22.13
N ALA A 369 2.65 -29.18 -20.95
CA ALA A 369 1.96 -29.35 -19.67
C ALA A 369 0.87 -28.28 -19.46
N LEU A 370 1.13 -27.03 -19.85
CA LEU A 370 0.13 -25.95 -19.81
C LEU A 370 -1.02 -26.20 -20.80
N ALA A 371 -0.72 -26.67 -22.01
CA ALA A 371 -1.73 -27.02 -23.01
C ALA A 371 -2.59 -28.23 -22.61
N ALA A 372 -2.05 -29.11 -21.76
CA ALA A 372 -2.76 -30.26 -21.19
C ALA A 372 -3.60 -29.92 -19.95
N LEU A 373 -3.54 -28.68 -19.42
CA LEU A 373 -4.48 -28.26 -18.37
C LEU A 373 -5.91 -28.25 -18.95
N PRO A 374 -6.91 -28.76 -18.20
CA PRO A 374 -8.27 -28.82 -18.69
C PRO A 374 -8.79 -27.40 -19.01
N THR A 375 -9.17 -27.18 -20.27
CA THR A 375 -9.92 -26.00 -20.69
C THR A 375 -11.20 -25.92 -19.86
N ALA A 376 -11.48 -24.76 -19.28
CA ALA A 376 -12.67 -24.58 -18.44
C ALA A 376 -13.95 -24.89 -19.25
N PRO A 377 -14.94 -25.58 -18.64
CA PRO A 377 -16.23 -25.85 -19.25
C PRO A 377 -17.09 -24.57 -19.38
#